data_AF-A0A7S0SPH6-F1
#
_entry.id   AF-A0A7S0SPH6-F1
#
_cell.length_a   1.000
_cell.length_b   1.000
_cell.length_c   1.000
_cell.angle_alpha   90.00
_cell.angle_beta   90.00
_cell.angle_gamma   90.00
#
_symmetry.space_group_name_H-M   'P 1'
#
loop_
_entity.id
_entity.type
_entity.pdbx_description
1 polymer ?
#
loop_
_entity_poly.entity_id
_entity_poly.type
_entity_poly.pdbx_seq_one_letter_code
_entity_poly.pdbx_strand_id
1 'polypeptide(L)'
;ATHFRTITGEEEGFFAWLAANYLSGVDLTRIGLGDPLPETVGALDVGGGSAQIVALPTSAYWSDTPVHSLEALRALVYVKSYLGYGASHMEARMLREKAAAAKLGAKLAGDNPCGFMGKVETVEGVVLTGTGDHPTCLRDMRAQLTALQAEDGSELRMPPELEGRAFLGMALLYHLTHFLSVAVPERLTGFPRSTVAEISGATTEVCGWRWEKVVEQLEGRDPNTPTDRLSGRCFDGVLVEALLSDGSG
;
A
#
# COMPACT_ATOMS: atom_id res chain seq x y z
N ALA A 1 0.57 19.26 28.51
CA ALA A 1 0.77 17.85 28.10
C ALA A 1 0.41 17.74 26.63
N THR A 2 1.40 17.83 25.73
CA THR A 2 1.20 17.91 24.27
C THR A 2 2.02 16.87 23.50
N HIS A 3 2.70 15.95 24.20
CA HIS A 3 3.62 14.97 23.60
C HIS A 3 2.93 13.68 23.11
N PHE A 4 1.66 13.46 23.46
CA PHE A 4 0.89 12.28 23.05
C PHE A 4 -0.46 12.73 22.50
N ARG A 5 -0.69 12.47 21.21
CA ARG A 5 -1.97 12.68 20.52
C ARG A 5 -2.03 11.81 19.27
N THR A 6 -3.24 11.52 18.81
CA THR A 6 -3.44 10.98 17.46
C THR A 6 -3.09 12.05 16.44
N ILE A 7 -2.29 11.69 15.44
CA ILE A 7 -2.00 12.56 14.29
C ILE A 7 -3.04 12.31 13.20
N THR A 8 -3.32 13.33 12.37
CA THR A 8 -4.19 13.16 11.21
C THR A 8 -3.46 12.41 10.09
N GLY A 9 -4.20 11.86 9.12
CA GLY A 9 -3.56 11.25 7.94
C GLY A 9 -2.74 12.25 7.11
N GLU A 10 -3.11 13.54 7.15
CA GLU A 10 -2.31 14.61 6.54
C GLU A 10 -0.97 14.82 7.25
N GLU A 11 -0.95 14.69 8.59
CA GLU A 11 0.28 14.77 9.38
C GLU A 11 1.17 13.57 9.13
N GLU A 12 0.59 12.37 9.14
CA GLU A 12 1.29 11.12 8.82
C GLU A 12 1.97 11.22 7.45
N GLY A 13 1.22 11.64 6.42
CA GLY A 13 1.77 11.84 5.08
C GLY A 13 2.89 12.89 5.04
N PHE A 14 2.69 14.05 5.66
CA PHE A 14 3.72 15.10 5.70
C PHE A 14 5.01 14.61 6.39
N PHE A 15 4.90 13.89 7.51
CA PHE A 15 6.05 13.32 8.20
C PHE A 15 6.75 12.21 7.39
N ALA A 16 6.00 11.37 6.68
CA ALA A 16 6.54 10.39 5.75
C ALA A 16 7.34 11.06 4.62
N TRP A 17 6.83 12.16 4.06
CA TRP A 17 7.52 12.94 3.04
C TRP A 17 8.81 13.61 3.57
N LEU A 18 8.79 14.14 4.79
CA LEU A 18 10.00 14.66 5.44
C LEU A 18 11.06 13.56 5.60
N ALA A 19 10.66 12.38 6.07
CA ALA A 19 11.56 11.24 6.24
C ALA A 19 12.15 10.76 4.90
N ALA A 20 11.31 10.62 3.87
CA ALA A 20 11.73 10.22 2.52
C ALA A 20 12.80 11.17 1.95
N ASN A 21 12.63 12.47 2.14
CA ASN A 21 13.56 13.49 1.63
C ASN A 21 14.84 13.58 2.45
N TYR A 22 14.74 13.47 3.78
CA TYR A 22 15.92 13.38 4.64
C TYR A 22 16.81 12.19 4.25
N LEU A 23 16.22 11.01 4.04
CA LEU A 23 16.94 9.80 3.62
C LEU A 23 17.45 9.88 2.17
N SER A 24 16.85 10.73 1.34
CA SER A 24 17.30 11.03 -0.03
C SER A 24 18.39 12.11 -0.08
N GLY A 25 18.85 12.60 1.07
CA GLY A 25 19.91 13.62 1.14
C GLY A 25 19.43 15.04 0.86
N VAL A 26 18.12 15.29 0.88
CA VAL A 26 17.55 16.64 0.73
C VAL A 26 17.55 17.35 2.08
N ASP A 27 18.30 18.44 2.19
CA ASP A 27 18.41 19.23 3.42
C ASP A 27 17.23 20.20 3.58
N LEU A 28 16.14 19.70 4.18
CA LEU A 28 14.97 20.50 4.52
C LEU A 28 15.17 21.34 5.79
N THR A 29 16.32 21.25 6.48
CA THR A 29 16.59 22.04 7.71
C THR A 29 16.89 23.50 7.41
N ARG A 30 17.20 23.82 6.15
CA ARG A 30 17.45 25.19 5.66
C ARG A 30 16.17 26.00 5.41
N ILE A 31 15.02 25.34 5.43
CA ILE A 31 13.72 26.01 5.26
C ILE A 31 13.51 26.99 6.42
N GLY A 32 13.15 28.23 6.11
CA GLY A 32 13.15 29.34 7.06
C GLY A 32 14.28 30.35 6.87
N LEU A 33 15.36 29.98 6.18
CA LEU A 33 16.51 30.86 5.93
C LEU A 33 16.35 31.77 4.69
N GLY A 34 15.23 31.64 3.96
CA GLY A 34 14.97 32.38 2.73
C GLY A 34 15.56 31.76 1.46
N ASP A 35 16.14 30.57 1.56
CA ASP A 35 16.61 29.80 0.41
C ASP A 35 15.43 29.28 -0.44
N PRO A 36 15.61 29.10 -1.76
CA PRO A 36 14.63 28.41 -2.61
C PRO A 36 14.37 26.99 -2.10
N LEU A 37 13.14 26.49 -2.33
CA LEU A 37 12.81 25.11 -1.98
C LEU A 37 13.66 24.14 -2.81
N PRO A 38 14.37 23.19 -2.18
CA PRO A 38 15.14 22.18 -2.91
C PRO A 38 14.19 21.20 -3.60
N GLU A 39 14.61 20.64 -4.74
CA GLU A 39 13.86 19.56 -5.37
C GLU A 39 13.76 18.36 -4.41
N THR A 40 12.55 17.79 -4.30
CA THR A 40 12.25 16.69 -3.38
C THR A 40 11.81 15.45 -4.13
N VAL A 41 11.67 14.31 -3.43
CA VAL A 41 10.90 13.15 -3.91
C VAL A 41 9.52 13.14 -3.25
N GLY A 42 8.56 12.49 -3.88
CA GLY A 42 7.28 12.14 -3.27
C GLY A 42 7.38 10.89 -2.38
N ALA A 43 6.33 10.65 -1.60
CA ALA A 43 6.16 9.49 -0.75
C ALA A 43 4.81 8.82 -1.02
N LEU A 44 4.83 7.49 -1.15
CA LEU A 44 3.65 6.63 -1.12
C LEU A 44 3.76 5.77 0.13
N ASP A 45 2.81 5.89 1.04
CA ASP A 45 2.76 5.10 2.27
C ASP A 45 1.49 4.26 2.26
N VAL A 46 1.61 2.95 2.51
CA VAL A 46 0.47 2.05 2.60
C VAL A 46 0.58 1.31 3.92
N GLY A 47 -0.12 1.83 4.91
CA GLY A 47 -0.17 1.29 6.26
C GLY A 47 -1.24 0.21 6.43
N GLY A 48 -1.56 -0.10 7.69
CA GLY A 48 -2.63 -1.05 8.02
C GLY A 48 -4.03 -0.46 7.89
N GLY A 49 -4.19 0.82 8.25
CA GLY A 49 -5.49 1.49 8.29
C GLY A 49 -5.76 2.45 7.13
N SER A 50 -4.72 2.93 6.45
CA SER A 50 -4.82 3.96 5.40
C SER A 50 -3.69 3.84 4.39
N ALA A 51 -3.84 4.58 3.30
CA ALA A 51 -2.78 4.84 2.34
C ALA A 51 -2.64 6.35 2.09
N GLN A 52 -1.44 6.81 1.78
CA GLN A 52 -1.12 8.21 1.57
C GLN A 52 -0.31 8.39 0.30
N ILE A 53 -0.62 9.47 -0.42
CA ILE A 53 0.22 10.03 -1.48
C ILE A 53 0.59 11.46 -1.11
N VAL A 54 1.89 11.74 -1.19
CA VAL A 54 2.47 12.98 -0.69
C VAL A 54 3.57 13.47 -1.58
N ALA A 55 3.53 14.72 -2.01
CA ALA A 55 4.62 15.34 -2.74
C ALA A 55 4.51 16.86 -2.70
N LEU A 56 5.64 17.53 -2.88
CA LEU A 56 5.64 18.95 -3.18
C LEU A 56 5.33 19.11 -4.69
N PRO A 57 4.25 19.83 -5.07
CA PRO A 57 3.90 20.03 -6.47
C PRO A 57 4.99 20.80 -7.22
N THR A 58 5.14 20.54 -8.53
CA THR A 58 6.19 21.18 -9.34
C THR A 58 6.09 22.71 -9.33
N SER A 59 4.88 23.25 -9.28
CA SER A 59 4.63 24.70 -9.22
C SER A 59 5.22 25.37 -7.98
N ALA A 60 5.40 24.64 -6.87
CA ALA A 60 5.95 25.18 -5.63
C ALA A 60 7.45 25.49 -5.73
N TYR A 61 8.21 24.79 -6.58
CA TYR A 61 9.63 25.07 -6.82
C TYR A 61 9.87 26.40 -7.55
N TRP A 62 8.88 26.85 -8.31
CA TRP A 62 8.95 28.06 -9.13
C TRP A 62 8.32 29.27 -8.45
N SER A 63 7.93 29.15 -7.18
CA SER A 63 7.39 30.27 -6.42
C SER A 63 8.50 31.17 -5.90
N ASP A 64 8.39 32.47 -6.18
CA ASP A 64 9.26 33.50 -5.59
C ASP A 64 8.90 33.80 -4.13
N THR A 65 7.88 33.15 -3.57
CA THR A 65 7.46 33.37 -2.18
C THR A 65 8.35 32.56 -1.24
N PRO A 66 9.13 33.20 -0.36
CA PRO A 66 10.02 32.47 0.54
C PRO A 66 9.21 31.68 1.58
N VAL A 67 9.63 30.45 1.85
CA VAL A 67 9.01 29.59 2.87
C VAL A 67 9.74 29.78 4.20
N HIS A 68 9.06 30.42 5.15
CA HIS A 68 9.68 30.86 6.41
C HIS A 68 9.53 29.90 7.59
N SER A 69 8.79 28.80 7.45
CA SER A 69 8.58 27.82 8.52
C SER A 69 8.19 26.44 7.98
N LEU A 70 8.33 25.40 8.81
CA LEU A 70 7.80 24.06 8.50
C LEU A 70 6.28 24.05 8.37
N GLU A 71 5.58 24.93 9.07
CA GLU A 71 4.12 25.09 8.94
C GLU A 71 3.76 25.67 7.56
N ALA A 72 4.49 26.68 7.09
CA ALA A 72 4.33 27.22 5.75
C ALA A 72 4.68 26.18 4.68
N LEU A 73 5.73 25.38 4.88
CA LEU A 73 6.07 24.27 4.00
C LEU A 73 4.94 23.24 3.93
N ARG A 74 4.40 22.86 5.09
CA ARG A 74 3.31 21.88 5.17
C ARG A 74 2.09 22.32 4.38
N ALA A 75 1.77 23.61 4.35
CA ALA A 75 0.67 24.14 3.55
C ALA A 75 0.89 24.07 2.03
N LEU A 76 2.15 23.91 1.58
CA LEU A 76 2.50 23.77 0.16
C LEU A 76 2.61 22.31 -0.30
N VAL A 77 2.88 21.38 0.63
CA VAL A 77 2.97 19.96 0.31
C VAL A 77 1.57 19.41 0.07
N TYR A 78 1.37 18.81 -1.10
CA TYR A 78 0.17 18.05 -1.37
C TYR A 78 0.19 16.79 -0.51
N VAL A 79 -0.88 16.57 0.26
CA VAL A 79 -1.10 15.34 1.02
C VAL A 79 -2.53 14.86 0.77
N LYS A 80 -2.69 13.61 0.34
CA LYS A 80 -3.99 12.93 0.34
C LYS A 80 -3.87 11.64 1.13
N SER A 81 -4.77 11.47 2.09
CA SER A 81 -4.90 10.27 2.91
C SER A 81 -6.22 9.57 2.61
N TYR A 82 -6.13 8.28 2.29
CA TYR A 82 -7.25 7.39 1.99
C TYR A 82 -7.47 6.44 3.17
N LEU A 83 -8.42 6.78 4.04
CA LEU A 83 -8.74 5.97 5.23
C LEU A 83 -9.49 4.71 4.82
N GLY A 84 -9.07 3.55 5.33
CA GLY A 84 -9.66 2.25 5.02
C GLY A 84 -9.01 1.50 3.85
N TYR A 85 -8.06 2.14 3.16
CA TYR A 85 -7.34 1.60 1.99
C TYR A 85 -6.07 0.83 2.38
N GLY A 86 -5.69 0.86 3.67
CA GLY A 86 -4.55 0.10 4.19
C GLY A 86 -4.81 -1.40 4.25
N ALA A 87 -3.73 -2.18 4.33
CA ALA A 87 -3.76 -3.64 4.21
C ALA A 87 -4.72 -4.31 5.19
N SER A 88 -4.57 -4.05 6.49
CA SER A 88 -5.36 -4.71 7.53
C SER A 88 -6.85 -4.38 7.45
N HIS A 89 -7.18 -3.13 7.13
CA HIS A 89 -8.57 -2.71 6.98
C HIS A 89 -9.22 -3.36 5.76
N MET A 90 -8.54 -3.32 4.61
CA MET A 90 -9.05 -3.90 3.37
C MET A 90 -9.17 -5.43 3.45
N GLU A 91 -8.19 -6.10 4.06
CA GLU A 91 -8.20 -7.56 4.27
C GLU A 91 -9.42 -7.95 5.11
N ALA A 92 -9.61 -7.29 6.25
CA ALA A 92 -10.75 -7.54 7.13
C ALA A 92 -12.10 -7.22 6.45
N ARG A 93 -12.14 -6.19 5.59
CA ARG A 93 -13.35 -5.84 4.82
C ARG A 93 -13.70 -6.93 3.81
N MET A 94 -12.73 -7.36 2.98
CA MET A 94 -12.94 -8.41 1.97
C MET A 94 -13.33 -9.75 2.60
N LEU A 95 -12.65 -10.14 3.68
CA LEU A 95 -12.95 -11.40 4.39
C LEU A 95 -14.38 -11.42 4.96
N ARG A 96 -14.82 -10.31 5.57
CA ARG A 96 -16.20 -10.19 6.07
C ARG A 96 -17.23 -10.25 4.95
N GLU A 97 -16.96 -9.62 3.82
CA GLU A 97 -17.84 -9.69 2.65
C GLU A 97 -17.98 -11.13 2.13
N LYS A 98 -16.86 -11.87 2.00
CA LYS A 98 -16.89 -13.28 1.60
C LYS A 98 -17.67 -14.15 2.59
N ALA A 99 -17.45 -13.95 3.89
CA ALA A 99 -18.20 -14.65 4.93
C ALA A 99 -19.71 -14.33 4.87
N ALA A 100 -20.07 -13.05 4.69
CA ALA A 100 -21.47 -12.62 4.56
C ALA A 100 -22.13 -13.24 3.30
N ALA A 101 -21.43 -13.27 2.17
CA ALA A 101 -21.92 -13.90 0.94
C ALA A 101 -22.14 -15.41 1.10
N ALA A 102 -21.23 -16.11 1.80
CA ALA A 102 -21.41 -17.53 2.12
C ALA A 102 -22.64 -17.77 3.01
N LYS A 103 -22.82 -16.96 4.06
CA LYS A 103 -23.99 -17.03 4.95
C LYS A 103 -25.29 -16.78 4.20
N LEU A 104 -25.33 -15.81 3.29
CA LEU A 104 -26.51 -15.53 2.46
C LEU A 104 -26.90 -16.73 1.60
N GLY A 105 -25.91 -17.51 1.15
CA GLY A 105 -26.11 -18.79 0.47
C GLY A 105 -26.36 -19.99 1.39
N ALA A 106 -26.58 -19.77 2.70
CA ALA A 106 -26.70 -20.80 3.73
C ALA A 106 -25.51 -21.78 3.79
N LYS A 107 -24.30 -21.31 3.46
CA LYS A 107 -23.05 -22.07 3.52
C LYS A 107 -22.25 -21.70 4.77
N LEU A 108 -21.58 -22.70 5.36
CA LEU A 108 -20.57 -22.51 6.41
C LEU A 108 -19.14 -22.56 5.89
N ALA A 109 -18.98 -22.63 4.56
CA ALA A 109 -17.70 -22.61 3.89
C ALA A 109 -17.76 -21.75 2.61
N GLY A 110 -16.63 -21.15 2.25
CA GLY A 110 -16.49 -20.34 1.04
C GLY A 110 -15.04 -20.26 0.57
N ASP A 111 -14.85 -19.72 -0.63
CA ASP A 111 -13.54 -19.56 -1.24
C ASP A 111 -12.98 -18.16 -0.95
N ASN A 112 -11.68 -18.09 -0.68
CA ASN A 112 -10.92 -16.84 -0.58
C ASN A 112 -9.90 -16.77 -1.73
N PRO A 113 -10.18 -16.06 -2.84
CA PRO A 113 -9.22 -15.95 -3.95
C PRO A 113 -7.93 -15.23 -3.57
N CYS A 114 -7.96 -14.38 -2.53
CA CYS A 114 -6.82 -13.61 -2.05
C CYS A 114 -5.95 -14.36 -1.03
N GLY A 115 -6.36 -15.56 -0.63
CA GLY A 115 -5.59 -16.42 0.26
C GLY A 115 -4.74 -17.43 -0.53
N PHE A 116 -3.58 -17.78 0.02
CA PHE A 116 -2.76 -18.88 -0.50
C PHE A 116 -3.56 -20.17 -0.65
N MET A 117 -3.25 -20.97 -1.67
CA MET A 117 -3.97 -22.19 -1.95
C MET A 117 -4.00 -23.15 -0.74
N GLY A 118 -5.19 -23.51 -0.28
CA GLY A 118 -5.39 -24.39 0.88
C GLY A 118 -5.29 -23.70 2.26
N LYS A 119 -4.96 -22.41 2.33
CA LYS A 119 -4.97 -21.67 3.59
C LYS A 119 -6.39 -21.57 4.12
N VAL A 120 -6.62 -22.08 5.33
CA VAL A 120 -7.92 -21.97 5.99
C VAL A 120 -7.93 -20.83 7.00
N GLU A 121 -9.04 -20.09 7.04
CA GLU A 121 -9.35 -19.09 8.04
C GLU A 121 -10.83 -19.14 8.41
N THR A 122 -11.18 -18.73 9.63
CA THR A 122 -12.57 -18.70 10.09
C THR A 122 -12.98 -17.27 10.37
N VAL A 123 -14.00 -16.80 9.64
CA VAL A 123 -14.49 -15.42 9.72
C VAL A 123 -15.97 -15.48 10.05
N GLU A 124 -16.31 -15.00 11.25
CA GLU A 124 -17.69 -14.98 11.76
C GLU A 124 -18.45 -16.32 11.63
N GLY A 125 -17.75 -17.44 11.85
CA GLY A 125 -18.32 -18.79 11.77
C GLY A 125 -18.36 -19.41 10.38
N VAL A 126 -17.82 -18.73 9.35
CA VAL A 126 -17.62 -19.29 8.01
C VAL A 126 -16.16 -19.68 7.84
N VAL A 127 -15.91 -20.89 7.35
CA VAL A 127 -14.58 -21.38 6.98
C VAL A 127 -14.26 -20.93 5.55
N LEU A 128 -13.32 -20.01 5.41
CA LEU A 128 -12.83 -19.58 4.10
C LEU A 128 -11.55 -20.35 3.74
N THR A 129 -11.48 -20.86 2.52
CA THR A 129 -10.31 -21.60 2.01
C THR A 129 -9.67 -20.82 0.86
N GLY A 130 -8.39 -20.54 0.99
CA GLY A 130 -7.60 -19.85 -0.02
C GLY A 130 -7.52 -20.65 -1.32
N THR A 131 -7.75 -20.00 -2.46
CA THR A 131 -7.65 -20.64 -3.78
C THR A 131 -6.44 -20.18 -4.59
N GLY A 132 -5.78 -19.08 -4.18
CA GLY A 132 -4.68 -18.48 -4.93
C GLY A 132 -5.07 -17.90 -6.29
N ASP A 133 -6.37 -17.66 -6.53
CA ASP A 133 -6.89 -17.13 -7.80
C ASP A 133 -6.68 -15.60 -7.86
N HIS A 134 -5.48 -15.21 -8.30
CA HIS A 134 -5.08 -13.81 -8.46
C HIS A 134 -6.06 -12.99 -9.33
N PRO A 135 -6.46 -13.42 -10.55
CA PRO A 135 -7.41 -12.66 -11.37
C PRO A 135 -8.75 -12.38 -10.68
N THR A 136 -9.29 -13.38 -9.96
CA THR A 136 -10.52 -13.20 -9.20
C THR A 136 -10.31 -12.27 -8.01
N CYS A 137 -9.20 -12.42 -7.27
CA CYS A 137 -8.87 -11.54 -6.16
C CYS A 137 -8.73 -10.08 -6.63
N LEU A 138 -8.03 -9.82 -7.73
CA LEU A 138 -7.79 -8.47 -8.26
C LEU A 138 -9.10 -7.79 -8.68
N ARG A 139 -9.98 -8.52 -9.35
CA ARG A 139 -11.31 -8.01 -9.71
C ARG A 139 -12.13 -7.64 -8.47
N ASP A 140 -12.14 -8.51 -7.47
CA ASP A 140 -12.90 -8.29 -6.24
C ASP A 140 -12.30 -7.13 -5.41
N MET A 141 -10.97 -7.01 -5.37
CA MET A 141 -10.25 -5.90 -4.77
C MET A 141 -10.60 -4.56 -5.42
N ARG A 142 -10.59 -4.49 -6.76
CA ARG A 142 -10.97 -3.27 -7.50
C ARG A 142 -12.43 -2.89 -7.25
N ALA A 143 -13.33 -3.86 -7.15
CA ALA A 143 -14.72 -3.60 -6.78
C ALA A 143 -14.82 -3.00 -5.37
N GLN A 144 -14.04 -3.50 -4.40
CA GLN A 144 -13.99 -2.95 -3.05
C GLN A 144 -13.39 -1.54 -2.98
N LEU A 145 -12.32 -1.27 -3.73
CA LEU A 145 -11.75 0.08 -3.84
C LEU A 145 -12.74 1.05 -4.49
N THR A 146 -13.52 0.60 -5.47
CA THR A 146 -14.60 1.41 -6.08
C THR A 146 -15.71 1.72 -5.08
N ALA A 147 -16.10 0.73 -4.27
CA ALA A 147 -17.11 0.92 -3.24
C ALA A 147 -16.64 1.92 -2.16
N LEU A 148 -15.38 1.82 -1.71
CA LEU A 148 -14.80 2.78 -0.77
C LEU A 148 -14.78 4.21 -1.32
N GLN A 149 -14.36 4.38 -2.58
CA GLN A 149 -14.36 5.70 -3.24
C GLN A 149 -15.76 6.32 -3.27
N ALA A 150 -16.79 5.50 -3.50
CA ALA A 150 -18.18 5.95 -3.46
C ALA A 150 -18.66 6.31 -2.04
N GLU A 151 -18.17 5.59 -1.02
CA GLU A 151 -18.51 5.82 0.39
C GLU A 151 -17.87 7.10 0.94
N ASP A 152 -16.61 7.37 0.61
CA ASP A 152 -15.85 8.51 1.14
C ASP A 152 -15.75 9.71 0.18
N GLY A 153 -16.31 9.58 -1.04
CA GLY A 153 -16.28 10.61 -2.07
C GLY A 153 -14.88 10.90 -2.60
N SER A 154 -13.95 9.94 -2.48
CA SER A 154 -12.59 10.07 -2.98
C SER A 154 -12.43 9.55 -4.41
N GLU A 155 -11.31 9.92 -5.03
CA GLU A 155 -10.86 9.39 -6.31
C GLU A 155 -9.40 8.93 -6.15
N LEU A 156 -9.13 7.65 -6.40
CA LEU A 156 -7.79 7.08 -6.46
C LEU A 156 -7.19 7.39 -7.82
N ARG A 157 -6.68 8.61 -7.95
CA ARG A 157 -6.01 9.07 -9.16
C ARG A 157 -4.80 9.90 -8.79
N MET A 158 -3.70 9.70 -9.53
CA MET A 158 -2.54 10.60 -9.43
C MET A 158 -2.99 12.03 -9.76
N PRO A 159 -2.82 13.00 -8.85
CA PRO A 159 -3.13 14.39 -9.14
C PRO A 159 -2.27 14.91 -10.30
N PRO A 160 -2.83 15.65 -11.28
CA PRO A 160 -2.08 16.14 -12.43
C PRO A 160 -0.82 16.96 -12.06
N GLU A 161 -0.87 17.69 -10.95
CA GLU A 161 0.25 18.49 -10.43
C GLU A 161 1.43 17.65 -9.91
N LEU A 162 1.24 16.34 -9.74
CA LEU A 162 2.24 15.39 -9.29
C LEU A 162 2.75 14.47 -10.41
N GLU A 163 2.21 14.59 -11.63
CA GLU A 163 2.66 13.78 -12.77
C GLU A 163 4.15 14.03 -13.08
N GLY A 164 4.87 12.95 -13.40
CA GLY A 164 6.31 12.98 -13.70
C GLY A 164 7.24 13.09 -12.49
N ARG A 165 6.70 13.18 -11.26
CA ARG A 165 7.51 13.19 -10.03
C ARG A 165 7.97 11.77 -9.67
N ALA A 166 9.14 11.67 -9.05
CA ALA A 166 9.63 10.41 -8.48
C ALA A 166 9.06 10.20 -7.07
N PHE A 167 8.71 8.96 -6.73
CA PHE A 167 8.16 8.59 -5.42
C PHE A 167 8.97 7.47 -4.77
N LEU A 168 9.07 7.52 -3.44
CA LEU A 168 9.49 6.38 -2.62
C LEU A 168 8.26 5.69 -2.03
N GLY A 169 8.13 4.39 -2.31
CA GLY A 169 7.13 3.54 -1.68
C GLY A 169 7.64 2.99 -0.34
N MET A 170 6.86 3.13 0.72
CA MET A 170 7.21 2.67 2.07
C MET A 170 6.13 1.78 2.68
N ALA A 171 6.36 1.32 3.90
CA ALA A 171 5.53 0.36 4.62
C ALA A 171 5.20 -0.86 3.74
N LEU A 172 3.92 -1.14 3.47
CA LEU A 172 3.51 -2.31 2.71
C LEU A 172 4.22 -2.42 1.35
N LEU A 173 4.42 -1.31 0.64
CA LEU A 173 5.08 -1.32 -0.67
C LEU A 173 6.49 -1.92 -0.59
N TYR A 174 7.25 -1.56 0.44
CA TYR A 174 8.57 -2.14 0.70
C TYR A 174 8.47 -3.58 1.21
N HIS A 175 7.63 -3.82 2.22
CA HIS A 175 7.50 -5.14 2.85
C HIS A 175 7.07 -6.22 1.85
N LEU A 176 6.13 -5.91 0.95
CA LEU A 176 5.70 -6.82 -0.10
C LEU A 176 6.81 -7.05 -1.12
N THR A 177 7.42 -6.00 -1.67
CA THR A 177 8.43 -6.14 -2.73
C THR A 177 9.69 -6.83 -2.21
N HIS A 178 10.07 -6.59 -0.96
CA HIS A 178 11.14 -7.34 -0.30
C HIS A 178 10.76 -8.81 -0.08
N PHE A 179 9.53 -9.10 0.36
CA PHE A 179 9.05 -10.49 0.46
C PHE A 179 9.12 -11.21 -0.90
N LEU A 180 8.65 -10.56 -1.98
CA LEU A 180 8.66 -11.12 -3.33
C LEU A 180 10.10 -11.32 -3.85
N SER A 181 11.05 -10.45 -3.52
CA SER A 181 12.46 -10.64 -3.89
C SER A 181 13.12 -11.81 -3.17
N VAL A 182 12.64 -12.17 -1.98
CA VAL A 182 13.07 -13.37 -1.26
C VAL A 182 12.36 -14.63 -1.78
N ALA A 183 11.06 -14.55 -2.02
CA ALA A 183 10.23 -15.69 -2.41
C ALA A 183 10.47 -16.15 -3.85
N VAL A 184 10.57 -15.19 -4.78
CA VAL A 184 10.70 -15.43 -6.22
C VAL A 184 11.69 -14.43 -6.85
N PRO A 185 12.99 -14.46 -6.46
CA PRO A 185 13.99 -13.48 -6.91
C PRO A 185 14.09 -13.34 -8.43
N GLU A 186 13.96 -14.46 -9.15
CA GLU A 186 14.02 -14.51 -10.63
C GLU A 186 12.85 -13.77 -11.31
N ARG A 187 11.76 -13.50 -10.58
CA ARG A 187 10.58 -12.76 -11.07
C ARG A 187 10.62 -11.28 -10.74
N LEU A 188 11.41 -10.89 -9.75
CA LEU A 188 11.46 -9.51 -9.25
C LEU A 188 12.81 -8.85 -9.51
N THR A 189 13.29 -8.98 -10.75
CA THR A 189 14.63 -8.51 -11.17
C THR A 189 14.84 -7.00 -11.02
N GLY A 190 13.77 -6.21 -11.10
CA GLY A 190 13.81 -4.77 -10.93
C GLY A 190 13.98 -4.29 -9.49
N PHE A 191 13.94 -5.16 -8.47
CA PHE A 191 13.98 -4.73 -7.06
C PHE A 191 15.24 -3.88 -6.76
N PRO A 192 15.10 -2.72 -6.09
CA PRO A 192 13.92 -2.17 -5.40
C PRO A 192 13.01 -1.25 -6.26
N ARG A 193 13.17 -1.24 -7.59
CA ARG A 193 12.42 -0.42 -8.55
C ARG A 193 11.55 -1.28 -9.49
N SER A 194 10.99 -2.36 -8.96
CA SER A 194 10.15 -3.28 -9.73
C SER A 194 8.95 -2.58 -10.33
N THR A 195 8.62 -2.93 -11.57
CA THR A 195 7.39 -2.46 -12.23
C THR A 195 6.15 -3.11 -11.60
N VAL A 196 4.97 -2.49 -11.79
CA VAL A 196 3.70 -3.11 -11.35
C VAL A 196 3.48 -4.47 -12.04
N ALA A 197 3.92 -4.63 -13.29
CA ALA A 197 3.87 -5.89 -14.01
C ALA A 197 4.74 -6.99 -13.37
N GLU A 198 5.96 -6.66 -12.92
CA GLU A 198 6.81 -7.61 -12.18
C GLU A 198 6.17 -8.00 -10.84
N ILE A 199 5.59 -7.03 -10.11
CA ILE A 199 4.89 -7.28 -8.84
C ILE A 199 3.68 -8.19 -9.06
N SER A 200 2.85 -7.90 -10.06
CA SER A 200 1.66 -8.69 -10.44
C SER A 200 2.03 -10.13 -10.81
N GLY A 201 3.06 -10.31 -11.65
CA GLY A 201 3.53 -11.63 -12.07
C GLY A 201 4.10 -12.45 -10.91
N ALA A 202 4.94 -11.82 -10.06
CA ALA A 202 5.51 -12.46 -8.88
C ALA A 202 4.41 -12.83 -7.85
N THR A 203 3.43 -11.95 -7.65
CA THR A 203 2.28 -12.20 -6.77
C THR A 203 1.45 -13.37 -7.28
N THR A 204 1.14 -13.40 -8.59
CA THR A 204 0.39 -14.49 -9.21
C THR A 204 1.06 -15.85 -8.98
N GLU A 205 2.39 -15.92 -9.16
CA GLU A 205 3.14 -17.15 -8.93
C GLU A 205 3.09 -17.59 -7.47
N VAL A 206 3.40 -16.67 -6.53
CA VAL A 206 3.47 -16.98 -5.10
C VAL A 206 2.10 -17.32 -4.52
N CYS A 207 1.02 -16.62 -4.93
CA CYS A 207 -0.35 -16.95 -4.55
C CYS A 207 -0.76 -18.38 -4.96
N GLY A 208 -0.24 -18.88 -6.09
CA GLY A 208 -0.49 -20.23 -6.59
C GLY A 208 0.19 -21.33 -5.78
N TRP A 209 1.07 -21.00 -4.83
CA TRP A 209 1.70 -21.99 -3.97
C TRP A 209 0.73 -22.48 -2.90
N ARG A 210 0.84 -23.77 -2.56
CA ARG A 210 0.11 -24.33 -1.41
C ARG A 210 0.61 -23.73 -0.12
N TRP A 211 -0.30 -23.44 0.81
CA TRP A 211 0.03 -22.82 2.08
C TRP A 211 1.09 -23.59 2.87
N GLU A 212 1.05 -24.92 2.86
CA GLU A 212 2.06 -25.76 3.53
C GLU A 212 3.46 -25.53 2.94
N LYS A 213 3.55 -25.33 1.62
CA LYS A 213 4.82 -25.03 0.94
C LYS A 213 5.30 -23.62 1.21
N VAL A 214 4.39 -22.65 1.30
CA VAL A 214 4.71 -21.28 1.70
C VAL A 214 5.32 -21.26 3.09
N VAL A 215 4.71 -21.95 4.05
CA VAL A 215 5.24 -22.07 5.42
C VAL A 215 6.60 -22.77 5.41
N GLU A 216 6.71 -23.95 4.79
CA GLU A 216 7.95 -24.73 4.74
C GLU A 216 9.13 -23.94 4.15
N GLN A 217 8.88 -23.12 3.13
CA GLN A 217 9.95 -22.45 2.37
C GLN A 217 10.21 -21.01 2.78
N LEU A 218 9.21 -20.28 3.28
CA LEU A 218 9.28 -18.82 3.45
C LEU A 218 9.13 -18.37 4.91
N GLU A 219 8.62 -19.20 5.81
CA GLU A 219 8.51 -18.83 7.23
C GLU A 219 9.90 -18.51 7.82
N GLY A 220 10.04 -17.32 8.39
CA GLY A 220 11.31 -16.85 8.97
C GLY A 220 12.42 -16.54 7.96
N ARG A 221 12.17 -16.63 6.64
CA ARG A 221 13.19 -16.36 5.62
C ARG A 221 13.35 -14.89 5.29
N ASP A 222 12.23 -14.17 5.19
CA ASP A 222 12.26 -12.73 5.00
C ASP A 222 12.25 -12.04 6.37
N PRO A 223 13.33 -11.33 6.76
CA PRO A 223 13.38 -10.60 8.04
C PRO A 223 12.31 -9.50 8.15
N ASN A 224 11.75 -9.06 7.01
CA ASN A 224 10.72 -8.03 6.94
C ASN A 224 9.29 -8.60 6.88
N THR A 225 9.12 -9.93 6.99
CA THR A 225 7.82 -10.60 7.05
C THR A 225 7.71 -11.42 8.35
N PRO A 226 7.09 -10.84 9.39
CA PRO A 226 6.69 -11.59 10.58
C PRO A 226 5.82 -12.80 10.21
N THR A 227 5.94 -13.90 10.96
CA THR A 227 5.18 -15.14 10.73
C THR A 227 3.68 -14.91 10.62
N ASP A 228 3.11 -14.06 11.48
CA ASP A 228 1.69 -13.73 11.50
C ASP A 228 1.23 -12.87 10.31
N ARG A 229 2.18 -12.30 9.54
CA ARG A 229 1.91 -11.56 8.31
C ARG A 229 2.16 -12.38 7.05
N LEU A 230 2.83 -13.53 7.13
CA LEU A 230 3.13 -14.36 5.97
C LEU A 230 1.87 -14.76 5.20
N SER A 231 0.79 -15.12 5.89
CA SER A 231 -0.46 -15.54 5.24
C SER A 231 -1.15 -14.42 4.46
N GLY A 232 -0.90 -13.16 4.79
CA GLY A 232 -1.47 -12.00 4.11
C GLY A 232 -0.72 -11.62 2.83
N ARG A 233 0.44 -12.22 2.52
CA ARG A 233 1.28 -11.77 1.40
C ARG A 233 0.65 -11.93 0.02
N CYS A 234 -0.22 -12.93 -0.17
CA CYS A 234 -0.98 -13.05 -1.40
C CYS A 234 -1.97 -11.89 -1.58
N PHE A 235 -2.73 -11.57 -0.52
CA PHE A 235 -3.63 -10.43 -0.48
C PHE A 235 -2.89 -9.09 -0.65
N ASP A 236 -1.79 -8.90 0.07
CA ASP A 236 -0.95 -7.69 0.02
C ASP A 236 -0.49 -7.39 -1.41
N GLY A 237 -0.08 -8.42 -2.16
CA GLY A 237 0.34 -8.30 -3.55
C GLY A 237 -0.75 -7.75 -4.46
N VAL A 238 -1.96 -8.29 -4.32
CA VAL A 238 -3.12 -7.85 -5.11
C VAL A 238 -3.58 -6.45 -4.70
N LEU A 239 -3.52 -6.09 -3.41
CA LEU A 239 -3.82 -4.74 -2.96
C LEU A 239 -2.86 -3.72 -3.58
N VAL A 240 -1.56 -3.99 -3.54
CA VAL A 240 -0.56 -3.09 -4.12
C VAL A 240 -0.74 -2.93 -5.63
N GLU A 241 -1.01 -4.02 -6.35
CA GLU A 241 -1.32 -3.96 -7.78
C GLU A 241 -2.56 -3.11 -8.06
N ALA A 242 -3.63 -3.29 -7.28
CA ALA A 242 -4.87 -2.55 -7.45
C ALA A 242 -4.74 -1.05 -7.10
N LEU A 243 -3.87 -0.69 -6.15
CA LEU A 243 -3.59 0.70 -5.78
C LEU A 243 -2.70 1.43 -6.79
N LEU A 244 -1.78 0.71 -7.44
CA LEU A 244 -0.78 1.29 -8.35
C LEU A 244 -1.17 1.20 -9.85
N SER A 245 -2.22 0.44 -10.20
CA SER A 245 -2.67 0.28 -11.58
C SER A 245 -4.19 0.26 -11.71
N ASP A 246 -4.70 1.04 -12.66
CA ASP A 246 -6.11 1.05 -13.07
C ASP A 246 -6.47 -0.10 -14.03
N GLY A 247 -5.50 -0.93 -14.40
CA GLY A 247 -5.66 -2.04 -15.34
C GLY A 247 -5.59 -1.65 -16.81
N SER A 248 -5.28 -0.39 -17.13
CA SER A 248 -5.05 0.08 -18.50
C SER A 248 -3.59 0.01 -18.96
N GLY A 249 -2.67 -0.39 -18.06
CA GLY A 249 -1.24 -0.52 -18.32
C GLY A 249 -0.44 0.38 -17.40
#